data_AF-A0AAJ6MKK3-F1
#
_entry.id   AF-A0AAJ6MKK3-F1
#
_cell.length_a   1.000
_cell.length_b   1.000
_cell.length_c   1.000
_cell.angle_alpha   90.00
_cell.angle_beta   90.00
_cell.angle_gamma   90.00
#
_symmetry.space_group_name_H-M   'P 1'
#
loop_
_entity.id
_entity.type
_entity.pdbx_description
1 polymer ?
#
loop_
_entity_poly.entity_id
_entity_poly.type
_entity_poly.pdbx_seq_one_letter_code
_entity_poly.pdbx_strand_id
1 'polypeptide(L)'
;MRRQIVHQGLVLMMSRDLVEQEPQEAGLMYVAGENAATFLDALDSSYLLKLKDRANWLIGHFSEYTDAEFNAIIRQYFGAWMIEFQEFERSIGAP
;
A
#
# COMPACT_ATOMS: atom_id res chain seq x y z
N MET A 1 19.15 -6.84 19.08
CA MET A 1 17.88 -7.01 18.32
C MET A 1 17.57 -5.84 17.38
N ARG A 2 17.53 -4.57 17.84
CA ARG A 2 17.19 -3.41 16.98
C ARG A 2 18.06 -3.26 15.72
N ARG A 3 19.38 -3.52 15.81
CA ARG A 3 20.31 -3.41 14.67
C ARG A 3 19.96 -4.34 13.50
N GLN A 4 19.46 -5.55 13.79
CA GLN A 4 19.13 -6.52 12.75
C GLN A 4 17.88 -6.11 11.97
N ILE A 5 16.85 -5.58 12.67
CA ILE A 5 15.63 -5.06 12.03
C ILE A 5 15.96 -3.85 11.14
N VAL A 6 16.76 -2.92 11.65
CA VAL A 6 17.19 -1.74 10.87
C VAL A 6 17.97 -2.18 9.62
N HIS A 7 18.89 -3.14 9.78
CA HIS A 7 19.66 -3.64 8.65
C HIS A 7 18.78 -4.35 7.60
N GLN A 8 17.83 -5.17 8.03
CA GLN A 8 16.85 -5.81 7.13
C GLN A 8 16.01 -4.77 6.39
N GLY A 9 15.59 -3.70 7.07
CA GLY A 9 14.88 -2.58 6.46
C GLY A 9 15.73 -1.86 5.40
N LEU A 10 17.00 -1.58 5.69
CA LEU A 10 17.92 -0.97 4.73
C LEU A 10 18.12 -1.86 3.50
N VAL A 11 18.29 -3.17 3.68
CA VAL A 11 18.41 -4.12 2.56
C VAL A 11 17.15 -4.12 1.68
N LEU A 12 15.97 -4.06 2.29
CA LEU A 12 14.70 -3.99 1.56
C LEU A 12 14.53 -2.68 0.78
N MET A 13 15.00 -1.56 1.35
CA MET A 13 14.96 -0.24 0.72
C MET A 13 15.95 -0.13 -0.44
N MET A 14 17.16 -0.69 -0.28
CA MET A 14 18.14 -0.79 -1.36
C MET A 14 17.63 -1.65 -2.51
N SER A 15 16.88 -2.74 -2.25
CA SER A 15 16.32 -3.59 -3.31
C SER A 15 15.23 -2.91 -4.18
N ARG A 16 14.88 -1.66 -3.89
CA ARG A 16 13.87 -0.85 -4.58
C ARG A 16 14.41 0.54 -4.97
N ASP A 17 15.72 0.72 -4.88
CA ASP A 17 16.41 2.00 -5.15
C ASP A 17 15.88 3.17 -4.31
N LEU A 18 15.38 2.87 -3.11
CA LEU A 18 14.92 3.89 -2.14
C LEU A 18 16.08 4.38 -1.26
N VAL A 19 17.10 3.57 -1.10
CA VAL A 19 18.32 3.89 -0.34
C VAL A 19 19.51 3.42 -1.15
N GLU A 20 20.55 4.23 -1.20
CA GLU A 20 21.85 3.88 -1.77
C GLU A 20 22.92 3.89 -0.68
N GLN A 21 23.99 3.14 -0.92
CA GLN A 21 25.11 3.05 0.01
C GLN A 21 26.37 3.61 -0.65
N GLU A 22 26.95 4.64 -0.04
CA GLU A 22 28.17 5.29 -0.50
C GLU A 22 29.33 5.03 0.47
N PRO A 23 30.50 4.60 -0.02
CA PRO A 23 31.70 4.51 0.80
C PRO A 23 32.22 5.91 1.13
N GLN A 24 32.57 6.14 2.40
CA GLN A 24 33.20 7.35 2.91
C GLN A 24 34.45 7.00 3.72
N GLU A 25 35.31 8.00 3.95
CA GLU A 25 36.56 7.84 4.70
C GLU A 25 36.36 7.21 6.10
N ALA A 26 35.21 7.47 6.74
CA ALA A 26 34.86 6.96 8.07
C ALA A 26 33.97 5.69 8.05
N GLY A 27 33.63 5.15 6.87
CA GLY A 27 32.79 3.95 6.74
C GLY A 27 31.79 4.00 5.59
N LEU A 28 30.53 3.68 5.88
CA LEU A 28 29.47 3.59 4.88
C LEU A 28 28.37 4.60 5.24
N MET A 29 28.02 5.45 4.28
CA MET A 29 26.89 6.37 4.39
C MET A 29 25.70 5.80 3.61
N TYR A 30 24.49 5.98 4.15
CA TYR A 30 23.25 5.64 3.45
C TYR A 30 22.57 6.93 3.03
N VAL A 31 22.25 7.04 1.74
CA VAL A 31 21.65 8.22 1.12
C VAL A 31 20.34 7.85 0.44
N ALA A 32 19.51 8.85 0.14
CA ALA A 32 18.27 8.64 -0.59
C ALA A 32 18.61 8.19 -2.02
N GLY A 33 18.04 7.05 -2.44
CA GLY A 33 18.20 6.56 -3.81
C GLY A 33 17.28 7.29 -4.79
N GLU A 34 17.45 7.02 -6.08
CA GLU A 34 16.71 7.67 -7.18
C GLU A 34 15.17 7.66 -6.97
N ASN A 35 14.62 6.55 -6.47
CA ASN A 35 13.17 6.40 -6.30
C ASN A 35 12.64 6.96 -4.97
N ALA A 36 13.52 7.41 -4.07
CA ALA A 36 13.14 7.78 -2.71
C ALA A 36 12.15 8.95 -2.66
N ALA A 37 12.41 10.02 -3.44
CA ALA A 37 11.57 11.21 -3.45
C ALA A 37 10.17 10.89 -3.99
N THR A 38 10.09 10.26 -5.17
CA THR A 38 8.81 9.85 -5.80
C THR A 38 8.02 8.90 -4.90
N PHE A 39 8.69 7.98 -4.20
CA PHE A 39 8.05 7.08 -3.26
C PHE A 39 7.45 7.83 -2.06
N LEU A 40 8.17 8.81 -1.50
CA LEU A 40 7.66 9.65 -0.42
C LEU A 40 6.48 10.51 -0.89
N ASP A 41 6.56 11.10 -2.07
CA ASP A 41 5.45 11.88 -2.67
C ASP A 41 4.20 11.01 -2.86
N ALA A 42 4.37 9.74 -3.25
CA ALA A 42 3.26 8.79 -3.36
C ALA A 42 2.65 8.46 -1.98
N LEU A 43 3.48 8.37 -0.94
CA LEU A 43 3.01 8.16 0.44
C LEU A 43 2.21 9.34 0.99
N ASP A 44 2.59 10.55 0.63
CA ASP A 44 1.89 11.78 1.03
C ASP A 44 0.82 12.21 0.02
N SER A 45 0.60 11.40 -1.03
CA SER A 45 -0.42 11.70 -2.02
C SER A 45 -1.80 11.79 -1.38
N SER A 46 -2.60 12.75 -1.84
CA SER A 46 -3.98 12.92 -1.38
C SER A 46 -4.83 11.65 -1.56
N TYR A 47 -4.49 10.83 -2.55
CA TYR A 47 -5.12 9.53 -2.77
C TYR A 47 -4.82 8.55 -1.63
N LEU A 48 -3.54 8.35 -1.29
CA LEU A 48 -3.17 7.39 -0.25
C LEU A 48 -3.69 7.83 1.12
N LEU A 49 -3.67 9.12 1.43
CA LEU A 49 -4.26 9.66 2.66
C LEU A 49 -5.76 9.35 2.74
N LYS A 50 -6.52 9.64 1.68
CA LYS A 50 -7.95 9.29 1.61
C LYS A 50 -8.20 7.79 1.70
N LEU A 51 -7.32 6.96 1.14
CA LEU A 51 -7.42 5.51 1.24
C LEU A 51 -7.24 5.03 2.68
N LYS A 52 -6.27 5.59 3.41
CA LYS A 52 -6.06 5.31 4.83
C LYS A 52 -7.26 5.75 5.67
N ASP A 53 -7.83 6.92 5.40
CA ASP A 53 -9.03 7.39 6.09
C ASP A 53 -10.22 6.43 5.89
N ARG A 54 -10.41 5.94 4.66
CA ARG A 54 -11.45 4.94 4.35
C ARG A 54 -11.20 3.60 5.04
N ALA A 55 -9.95 3.14 5.09
CA ALA A 55 -9.59 1.91 5.80
C ALA A 55 -9.85 2.05 7.31
N ASN A 56 -9.49 3.18 7.90
CA ASN A 56 -9.77 3.47 9.32
C ASN A 56 -11.28 3.53 9.59
N TRP A 57 -12.04 4.18 8.71
CA TRP A 57 -13.51 4.19 8.80
C TRP A 57 -14.08 2.77 8.71
N LEU A 58 -13.59 1.95 7.77
CA LEU A 58 -14.04 0.58 7.58
C LEU A 58 -13.80 -0.26 8.84
N ILE A 59 -12.59 -0.20 9.40
CA ILE A 59 -12.26 -0.90 10.65
C ILE A 59 -13.14 -0.39 11.80
N GLY A 60 -13.30 0.92 11.95
CA GLY A 60 -14.13 1.50 13.00
C GLY A 60 -15.60 1.08 12.92
N HIS A 61 -16.15 0.94 11.71
CA HIS A 61 -17.55 0.58 11.51
C HIS A 61 -17.80 -0.93 11.53
N PHE A 62 -16.86 -1.72 11.00
CA PHE A 62 -17.04 -3.16 10.78
C PHE A 62 -16.21 -4.06 11.71
N SER A 63 -15.46 -3.50 12.67
CA SER A 63 -14.60 -4.30 13.57
C SER A 63 -15.35 -5.34 14.42
N GLU A 64 -16.64 -5.13 14.69
CA GLU A 64 -17.48 -6.05 15.48
C GLU A 64 -18.19 -7.10 14.61
N TYR A 65 -18.09 -6.99 13.28
CA TYR A 65 -18.76 -7.88 12.35
C TYR A 65 -17.91 -9.12 12.11
N THR A 66 -18.56 -10.28 12.03
CA THR A 66 -17.93 -11.47 11.48
C THR A 66 -17.72 -11.31 9.98
N ASP A 67 -16.76 -12.05 9.41
CA ASP A 67 -16.52 -12.07 7.96
C ASP A 67 -17.80 -12.38 7.16
N ALA A 68 -18.69 -13.21 7.70
CA ALA A 68 -19.96 -13.56 7.07
C ALA A 68 -20.93 -12.37 7.02
N GLU A 69 -21.06 -11.63 8.12
CA GLU A 69 -21.93 -10.45 8.20
C GLU A 69 -21.39 -9.31 7.33
N PHE A 70 -20.07 -9.09 7.35
CA PHE A 70 -19.42 -8.13 6.48
C PHE A 70 -19.66 -8.46 5.00
N ASN A 71 -19.46 -9.72 4.59
CA ASN A 71 -19.71 -10.16 3.21
C ASN A 71 -21.18 -10.04 2.80
N ALA A 72 -22.13 -10.30 3.72
CA ALA A 72 -23.55 -10.13 3.45
C ALA A 72 -23.88 -8.65 3.17
N ILE A 73 -23.34 -7.74 3.96
CA ILE A 73 -23.50 -6.29 3.79
C ILE A 73 -22.89 -5.81 2.48
N ILE A 74 -21.64 -6.21 2.19
CA ILE A 74 -20.97 -5.84 0.94
C ILE A 74 -21.80 -6.35 -0.25
N ARG A 75 -22.31 -7.59 -0.22
CA ARG A 75 -23.17 -8.12 -1.30
C ARG A 75 -24.50 -7.38 -1.42
N GLN A 76 -25.08 -6.92 -0.32
CA GLN A 76 -26.32 -6.16 -0.32
C GLN A 76 -26.15 -4.78 -0.97
N TYR A 77 -25.08 -4.06 -0.65
CA TYR A 77 -24.85 -2.71 -1.17
C TYR A 77 -24.16 -2.68 -2.54
N PHE A 78 -23.27 -3.63 -2.81
CA PHE A 78 -22.46 -3.69 -4.05
C PHE A 78 -22.87 -4.81 -5.00
N GLY A 79 -23.95 -5.53 -4.74
CA GLY A 79 -24.44 -6.61 -5.60
C GLY A 79 -24.72 -6.16 -7.03
N ALA A 80 -25.23 -4.94 -7.22
CA ALA A 80 -25.40 -4.33 -8.55
C ALA A 80 -24.08 -3.81 -9.14
N TRP A 81 -23.20 -3.26 -8.29
CA TRP A 81 -21.91 -2.68 -8.71
C TRP A 81 -20.95 -3.76 -9.27
N MET A 82 -20.93 -4.95 -8.66
CA MET A 82 -20.16 -6.11 -9.15
C MET A 82 -20.59 -6.56 -10.56
N ILE A 83 -21.88 -6.41 -10.92
CA ILE A 83 -22.39 -6.77 -12.24
C ILE A 83 -21.87 -5.79 -13.30
N GLU A 84 -21.87 -4.49 -12.99
CA GLU A 84 -21.40 -3.44 -13.90
C GLU A 84 -19.90 -3.53 -14.18
N PHE A 85 -19.06 -3.86 -13.19
CA PHE A 85 -17.62 -4.06 -13.42
C PHE A 85 -17.33 -5.34 -14.22
N GLN A 86 -18.09 -6.42 -14.03
CA GLN A 86 -17.97 -7.63 -14.85
C GLN A 86 -18.44 -7.41 -16.29
N GLU A 87 -19.51 -6.64 -16.50
CA GLU A 87 -19.95 -6.24 -17.84
C GLU A 87 -18.94 -5.30 -18.51
N PHE A 88 -18.36 -4.37 -17.74
CA PHE A 88 -17.28 -3.51 -18.20
C PHE A 88 -16.10 -4.36 -18.68
N GLU A 89 -15.55 -5.26 -17.84
CA GLU A 89 -14.45 -6.16 -18.21
C GLU A 89 -14.75 -7.03 -19.46
N ARG A 90 -15.98 -7.54 -19.59
CA ARG A 90 -16.41 -8.28 -20.80
C ARG A 90 -16.52 -7.39 -22.04
N SER A 91 -16.85 -6.12 -21.89
CA SER A 91 -17.01 -5.17 -22.99
C SER A 91 -15.68 -4.65 -23.55
N ILE A 92 -14.64 -4.56 -22.71
CA ILE A 92 -13.30 -4.08 -23.13
C ILE A 92 -12.41 -5.20 -23.69
N GLY A 93 -12.86 -6.45 -23.69
CA GLY A 93 -12.13 -7.56 -24.28
C GLY A 93 -10.74 -7.75 -23.68
N ALA A 94 -10.62 -7.78 -22.36
CA ALA A 94 -9.42 -8.35 -21.74
C ALA A 94 -9.44 -9.87 -21.98
N PRO A 95 -8.29 -10.52 -22.26
CA PRO A 95 -8.23 -11.94 -22.62
C PRO A 95 -8.78 -12.88 -21.54
#